data_AF-A0A3C0IEV6-F1
#
_entry.id   AF-A0A3C0IEV6-F1
#
_cell.length_a   1.000
_cell.length_b   1.000
_cell.length_c   1.000
_cell.angle_alpha   90.00
_cell.angle_beta   90.00
_cell.angle_gamma   90.00
#
_symmetry.space_group_name_H-M   'P 1'
#
loop_
_entity.id
_entity.type
_entity.pdbx_description
1 polymer ?
#
loop_
_entity_poly.entity_id
_entity_poly.type
_entity_poly.pdbx_seq_one_letter_code
_entity_poly.pdbx_strand_id
1 'polypeptide(L)'
;DGWLARRLGLTSSFGAFLDPVADKLIVAAALVMLVELDRVGSLAAAIIIGREIAISALREWMAQIGARASVAVHSIGKLKTIAQLVAIPMLLYGRPLFGVLDCQRVGTWLVWIAAVLTVWSMFYYLQRAWPYLRDAA
;
A
#
# COMPACT_ATOMS: atom_id res chain seq x y z
N ASP A 1 -17.12 5.91 1.32
CA ASP A 1 -17.62 5.01 2.38
C ASP A 1 -18.85 4.22 1.92
N GLY A 2 -18.63 2.99 1.46
CA GLY A 2 -19.65 2.16 0.80
C GLY A 2 -20.86 1.78 1.68
N TRP A 3 -20.82 2.00 3.00
CA TRP A 3 -21.97 1.81 3.88
C TRP A 3 -22.99 2.93 3.74
N LEU A 4 -22.52 4.19 3.74
CA LEU A 4 -23.39 5.36 3.57
C LEU A 4 -23.96 5.43 2.14
N ALA A 5 -23.15 5.09 1.14
CA ALA A 5 -23.60 5.01 -0.26
C ALA A 5 -24.67 3.93 -0.49
N ARG A 6 -24.53 2.74 0.12
CA ARG A 6 -25.53 1.67 0.06
C ARG A 6 -26.82 2.03 0.79
N ARG A 7 -26.72 2.73 1.91
CA ARG A 7 -27.89 3.19 2.68
C ARG A 7 -28.67 4.31 1.98
N LEU A 8 -28.01 5.09 1.13
CA LEU A 8 -28.59 6.20 0.37
C LEU A 8 -28.96 5.83 -1.09
N GLY A 9 -28.73 4.59 -1.52
CA GLY A 9 -28.97 4.17 -2.92
C GLY A 9 -28.04 4.83 -3.94
N LEU A 10 -26.97 5.51 -3.49
CA LEU A 10 -26.02 6.26 -4.31
C LEU A 10 -24.80 5.40 -4.66
N THR A 11 -25.02 4.16 -5.11
CA THR A 11 -23.94 3.29 -5.58
C THR A 11 -23.79 3.46 -7.09
N SER A 12 -22.75 4.15 -7.55
CA SER A 12 -22.39 4.20 -8.98
C SER A 12 -21.27 3.20 -9.27
N SER A 13 -21.33 2.57 -10.45
CA SER A 13 -20.28 1.68 -10.95
C SER A 13 -18.92 2.40 -11.08
N PHE A 14 -18.95 3.69 -11.41
CA PHE A 14 -17.77 4.54 -11.49
C PHE A 14 -17.14 4.80 -10.10
N GLY A 15 -17.95 5.08 -9.08
CA GLY A 15 -17.45 5.30 -7.71
C GLY A 15 -16.79 4.05 -7.12
N ALA A 16 -17.38 2.87 -7.36
CA ALA A 16 -16.81 1.59 -6.94
C ALA A 16 -15.47 1.28 -7.62
N PHE A 17 -15.28 1.72 -8.86
CA PHE A 17 -14.00 1.62 -9.57
C PHE A 17 -12.97 2.62 -9.04
N LEU A 18 -13.40 3.83 -8.66
CA LEU A 18 -12.50 4.89 -8.21
C LEU A 18 -11.95 4.66 -6.79
N ASP A 19 -12.73 4.02 -5.90
CA ASP A 19 -12.34 3.77 -4.50
C ASP A 19 -10.94 3.11 -4.34
N PRO A 20 -10.62 2.00 -5.02
CA PRO A 20 -9.29 1.37 -4.93
C PRO A 20 -8.16 2.15 -5.61
N VAL A 21 -8.49 3.07 -6.51
CA VAL A 21 -7.52 3.94 -7.21
C VAL A 21 -7.17 5.11 -6.31
N ALA A 22 -8.18 5.76 -5.73
CA ALA A 22 -8.02 6.88 -4.82
C ALA A 22 -7.16 6.52 -3.60
N ASP A 23 -7.37 5.35 -3.01
CA ASP A 23 -6.57 4.88 -1.86
C ASP A 23 -5.06 4.86 -2.17
N LYS A 24 -4.67 4.34 -3.34
CA LYS A 24 -3.26 4.28 -3.76
C LYS A 24 -2.71 5.66 -4.11
N LEU A 25 -3.51 6.51 -4.75
CA LEU A 25 -3.10 7.86 -5.11
C LEU A 25 -2.83 8.72 -3.86
N ILE A 26 -3.69 8.61 -2.85
CA ILE A 26 -3.52 9.35 -1.59
C ILE A 26 -2.20 8.94 -0.91
N VAL A 27 -1.92 7.64 -0.81
CA VAL A 27 -0.68 7.14 -0.21
C VAL A 27 0.54 7.56 -1.02
N ALA A 28 0.49 7.46 -2.35
CA ALA A 28 1.59 7.86 -3.22
C ALA A 28 1.87 9.37 -3.13
N ALA A 29 0.82 10.20 -3.20
CA ALA A 29 0.95 11.65 -3.05
C ALA A 29 1.53 12.03 -1.68
N ALA A 30 1.06 11.41 -0.60
CA ALA A 30 1.60 11.65 0.74
C ALA A 30 3.10 11.31 0.83
N LEU A 31 3.52 10.17 0.26
CA LEU A 31 4.94 9.79 0.25
C LEU A 31 5.79 10.73 -0.59
N VAL A 32 5.30 11.19 -1.74
CA VAL A 32 6.01 12.18 -2.58
C VAL A 32 6.20 13.49 -1.80
N MET A 33 5.16 14.01 -1.16
CA MET A 33 5.26 15.21 -0.32
C MET A 33 6.24 15.02 0.85
N LEU A 34 6.24 13.84 1.47
CA LEU A 34 7.16 13.54 2.57
C LEU A 34 8.62 13.43 2.14
N VAL A 35 8.89 13.01 0.90
CA VAL A 35 10.23 13.06 0.30
C VAL A 35 10.66 14.51 0.06
N GLU A 36 9.78 15.36 -0.46
CA GLU A 36 10.04 16.78 -0.66
C GLU A 36 10.35 17.51 0.67
N LEU A 37 9.67 17.11 1.74
CA LEU A 37 9.91 17.64 3.09
C LEU A 37 11.15 17.06 3.80
N ASP A 38 11.94 16.20 3.12
CA ASP A 38 13.09 15.47 3.68
C ASP A 38 12.75 14.63 4.93
N ARG A 39 11.52 14.08 4.98
CA ARG A 39 11.02 13.25 6.08
C ARG A 39 10.97 11.76 5.74
N VAL A 40 11.09 11.42 4.46
CA VAL A 40 11.15 10.04 3.95
C VAL A 40 12.24 9.96 2.90
N GLY A 41 13.05 8.90 2.96
CA GLY A 41 14.03 8.62 1.91
C GLY A 41 13.33 8.25 0.59
N SER A 42 13.78 8.83 -0.51
CA SER A 42 13.24 8.58 -1.86
C SER A 42 13.21 7.09 -2.23
N LEU A 43 14.20 6.31 -1.79
CA LEU A 43 14.25 4.86 -1.99
C LEU A 43 13.07 4.13 -1.33
N ALA A 44 12.75 4.46 -0.07
CA ALA A 44 11.65 3.84 0.66
C ALA A 44 10.30 4.19 0.01
N ALA A 45 10.12 5.46 -0.39
CA ALA A 45 8.93 5.89 -1.13
C ALA A 45 8.78 5.16 -2.47
N ALA A 46 9.85 5.06 -3.26
CA ALA A 46 9.84 4.38 -4.55
C ALA A 46 9.50 2.89 -4.43
N ILE A 47 10.08 2.20 -3.45
CA ILE A 47 9.78 0.78 -3.16
C ILE A 47 8.28 0.59 -2.87
N ILE A 48 7.75 1.44 -1.99
CA ILE A 48 6.35 1.33 -1.54
C ILE A 48 5.39 1.60 -2.71
N ILE A 49 5.58 2.73 -3.41
CA ILE A 49 4.73 3.14 -4.54
C ILE A 49 4.80 2.10 -5.66
N GLY A 50 6.02 1.73 -6.07
CA GLY A 50 6.25 0.77 -7.15
C GLY A 50 5.60 -0.57 -6.86
N ARG A 51 5.71 -1.06 -5.63
CA ARG A 51 5.05 -2.32 -5.23
C ARG A 51 3.53 -2.22 -5.28
N GLU A 52 2.93 -1.12 -4.79
CA GLU A 52 1.47 -0.97 -4.81
C GLU A 52 0.91 -1.05 -6.23
N ILE A 53 1.63 -0.49 -7.21
CA ILE A 53 1.29 -0.60 -8.63
C ILE A 53 1.50 -2.03 -9.14
N ALA A 54 2.69 -2.61 -8.93
CA ALA A 54 3.05 -3.93 -9.44
C ALA A 54 2.13 -5.04 -8.92
N ILE A 55 1.85 -5.08 -7.62
CA ILE A 55 0.97 -6.09 -7.02
C ILE A 55 -0.50 -5.84 -7.40
N SER A 56 -0.89 -4.60 -7.69
CA SER A 56 -2.22 -4.33 -8.24
C SER A 56 -2.38 -4.91 -9.63
N ALA A 57 -1.41 -4.65 -10.52
CA ALA A 57 -1.40 -5.21 -11.87
C ALA A 57 -1.36 -6.74 -11.85
N LEU A 58 -0.50 -7.33 -11.01
CA LEU A 58 -0.39 -8.78 -10.87
C LEU A 58 -1.71 -9.41 -10.42
N ARG A 59 -2.37 -8.84 -9.41
CA ARG A 59 -3.66 -9.37 -8.93
C ARG A 59 -4.77 -9.23 -9.96
N GLU A 60 -4.77 -8.16 -10.74
CA GLU A 60 -5.75 -7.96 -11.82
C GLU A 60 -5.57 -9.02 -12.92
N TRP A 61 -4.34 -9.19 -13.41
CA TRP A 61 -4.01 -10.24 -14.39
C TRP A 61 -4.36 -11.64 -13.86
N MET A 62 -4.01 -11.94 -12.61
CA MET A 62 -4.34 -13.23 -11.99
C MET A 62 -5.85 -13.46 -11.83
N ALA A 63 -6.64 -12.39 -11.67
CA ALA A 63 -8.09 -12.49 -11.66
C ALA A 63 -8.64 -12.83 -13.05
N GLN A 64 -8.05 -12.32 -14.12
CA GLN A 64 -8.46 -12.60 -15.51
C GLN A 64 -8.23 -14.06 -15.89
N ILE A 65 -7.13 -14.68 -15.45
CA ILE A 65 -6.82 -16.10 -15.73
C ILE A 65 -7.51 -17.09 -14.76
N GLY A 66 -8.46 -16.64 -13.94
CA GLY A 66 -9.18 -17.50 -12.99
C GLY A 66 -8.38 -17.95 -11.76
N ALA A 67 -7.11 -17.54 -11.64
CA ALA A 67 -6.21 -17.93 -10.55
C ALA A 67 -6.33 -17.06 -9.29
N ARG A 68 -7.41 -16.28 -9.14
CA ARG A 68 -7.61 -15.27 -8.08
C ARG A 68 -7.41 -15.84 -6.65
N ALA A 69 -7.75 -17.10 -6.43
CA ALA A 69 -7.64 -17.77 -5.12
C ALA A 69 -6.20 -18.20 -4.75
N SER A 70 -5.30 -18.36 -5.71
CA SER A 70 -3.93 -18.80 -5.47
C SER A 70 -3.07 -17.73 -4.76
N VAL A 71 -3.48 -16.47 -4.84
CA VAL A 71 -2.81 -15.31 -4.20
C VAL A 71 -3.47 -14.91 -2.88
N ALA A 72 -3.91 -15.90 -2.11
CA ALA A 72 -4.47 -15.64 -0.79
C ALA A 72 -3.49 -14.80 0.06
N VAL A 73 -4.01 -13.68 0.58
CA VAL A 73 -3.25 -12.62 1.24
C VAL A 73 -2.47 -13.20 2.42
N HIS A 74 -1.15 -13.14 2.33
CA HIS A 74 -0.28 -13.51 3.45
C HIS A 74 -0.40 -12.47 4.57
N SER A 75 -0.46 -12.93 5.82
CA SER A 75 -0.64 -12.07 7.01
C SER A 75 0.44 -10.98 7.15
N ILE A 76 1.64 -11.19 6.59
CA ILE A 76 2.71 -10.19 6.51
C ILE A 76 2.27 -8.94 5.73
N GLY A 77 1.39 -9.09 4.74
CA GLY A 77 0.82 -7.97 3.99
C GLY A 77 -0.10 -7.06 4.82
N LYS A 78 -0.64 -7.54 5.96
CA LYS A 78 -1.42 -6.70 6.88
C LYS A 78 -0.51 -5.84 7.75
N LEU A 79 0.59 -6.41 8.24
CA LEU A 79 1.58 -5.71 9.06
C LEU A 79 2.18 -4.51 8.34
N LYS A 80 2.53 -4.64 7.05
CA LYS A 80 3.03 -3.49 6.26
C LYS A 80 2.01 -2.35 6.20
N THR A 81 0.73 -2.67 6.09
CA THR A 81 -0.34 -1.69 5.92
C THR A 81 -0.56 -0.93 7.22
N ILE A 82 -0.57 -1.64 8.35
CA ILE A 82 -0.63 -1.01 9.67
C ILE A 82 0.58 -0.09 9.86
N ALA A 83 1.78 -0.57 9.54
CA ALA A 83 3.00 0.23 9.64
C ALA A 83 2.92 1.51 8.79
N GLN A 84 2.49 1.42 7.52
CA GLN A 84 2.29 2.60 6.65
C GLN A 84 1.24 3.57 7.17
N LEU A 85 0.09 3.05 7.59
CA LEU A 85 -1.05 3.87 8.02
C LEU A 85 -0.75 4.63 9.31
N VAL A 86 0.17 4.13 10.13
CA VAL A 86 0.70 4.86 11.30
C VAL A 86 1.84 5.80 10.90
N ALA A 87 2.77 5.34 10.05
CA ALA A 87 3.97 6.11 9.71
C ALA A 87 3.66 7.41 8.96
N ILE A 88 2.79 7.35 7.94
CA ILE A 88 2.51 8.50 7.08
C ILE A 88 1.93 9.68 7.89
N PRO A 89 0.88 9.51 8.72
CA PRO A 89 0.37 10.61 9.55
C PRO A 89 1.40 11.15 10.54
N MET A 90 2.22 10.29 11.16
CA MET A 90 3.27 10.72 12.09
C MET A 90 4.31 11.60 11.39
N LEU A 91 4.72 11.21 10.18
CA LEU A 91 5.68 11.97 9.38
C LEU A 91 5.08 13.25 8.80
N LEU A 92 3.80 13.25 8.43
CA LEU A 92 3.10 14.46 8.00
C LEU A 92 3.00 15.46 9.16
N TYR A 93 2.69 14.98 10.37
CA TYR A 93 2.66 15.82 11.56
C TYR A 93 4.05 16.39 11.90
N GLY A 94 5.08 15.54 11.92
CA GLY A 94 6.49 15.96 12.03
C GLY A 94 6.88 16.68 13.33
N ARG A 95 6.01 16.68 14.35
CA ARG A 95 6.26 17.31 15.66
C ARG A 95 6.14 16.29 16.80
N PRO A 96 6.71 16.54 17.97
CA PRO A 96 6.58 15.63 19.11
C PRO A 96 5.11 15.47 19.55
N LEU A 97 4.62 14.24 19.64
CA LEU A 97 3.29 13.94 20.20
C LEU A 97 3.37 14.01 21.72
N PHE A 98 2.47 14.79 22.33
CA PHE A 98 2.38 14.96 23.79
C PHE A 98 3.71 15.39 24.46
N GLY A 99 4.65 15.97 23.70
CA GLY A 99 5.97 16.39 24.19
C GLY A 99 6.95 15.25 24.49
N VAL A 100 6.58 13.98 24.25
CA VAL A 100 7.41 12.82 24.63
C VAL A 100 7.79 11.97 23.41
N LEU A 101 6.89 11.85 22.42
CA LEU A 101 7.08 10.95 21.30
C LEU A 101 7.55 11.71 20.05
N ASP A 102 8.80 11.49 19.63
CA ASP A 102 9.35 12.04 18.39
C ASP A 102 8.70 11.35 17.16
N CYS A 103 7.64 11.98 16.64
CA CYS A 103 6.90 11.45 15.50
C CYS A 103 7.76 11.29 14.24
N GLN A 104 8.75 12.15 14.05
CA GLN A 104 9.61 12.07 12.87
C GLN A 104 10.48 10.81 12.95
N ARG A 105 11.12 10.57 14.09
CA ARG A 105 11.95 9.38 14.30
C ARG A 105 11.14 8.10 14.23
N VAL A 106 10.03 8.00 14.96
CA VAL A 106 9.19 6.80 14.98
C VAL A 106 8.58 6.55 13.60
N GLY A 107 8.07 7.60 12.94
CA GLY A 107 7.54 7.52 11.59
C GLY A 107 8.59 7.03 10.58
N THR A 108 9.83 7.50 10.70
CA THR A 108 10.93 7.09 9.81
C THR A 108 11.23 5.60 9.96
N TRP A 109 11.34 5.10 11.19
CA TRP A 109 11.51 3.68 11.46
C TRP A 109 10.35 2.85 10.91
N LEU A 110 9.11 3.30 11.11
CA LEU A 110 7.92 2.60 10.62
C LEU A 110 7.85 2.56 9.08
N VAL A 111 8.23 3.64 8.37
CA VAL A 111 8.29 3.64 6.90
C VAL A 111 9.32 2.63 6.40
N TRP A 112 10.51 2.57 7.02
CA TRP A 112 11.54 1.61 6.62
C TRP A 112 11.10 0.16 6.90
N ILE A 113 10.49 -0.10 8.05
CA ILE A 113 9.88 -1.40 8.35
C ILE A 113 8.84 -1.74 7.30
N ALA A 114 7.96 -0.79 6.95
CA ALA A 114 6.95 -1.00 5.94
C ALA A 114 7.58 -1.28 4.55
N ALA A 115 8.65 -0.59 4.17
CA ALA A 115 9.37 -0.82 2.92
C ALA A 115 9.98 -2.24 2.87
N VAL A 116 10.62 -2.69 3.94
CA VAL A 116 11.16 -4.06 4.03
C VAL A 116 10.06 -5.11 3.95
N LEU A 117 8.99 -4.96 4.71
CA LEU A 117 7.83 -5.86 4.65
C LEU A 117 7.16 -5.84 3.27
N THR A 118 7.20 -4.69 2.60
CA THR A 118 6.69 -4.51 1.24
C THR A 118 7.47 -5.38 0.26
N VAL A 119 8.80 -5.32 0.29
CA VAL A 119 9.69 -6.14 -0.53
C VAL A 119 9.50 -7.63 -0.23
N TRP A 120 9.49 -8.01 1.05
CA TRP A 120 9.26 -9.39 1.47
C TRP A 120 7.93 -9.93 0.92
N SER A 121 6.85 -9.15 1.07
CA SER A 121 5.55 -9.52 0.52
C SER A 121 5.61 -9.65 -1.00
N MET A 122 6.31 -8.76 -1.70
CA MET A 122 6.42 -8.80 -3.16
C MET A 122 7.04 -10.11 -3.65
N PHE A 123 8.13 -10.57 -3.02
CA PHE A 123 8.74 -11.87 -3.34
C PHE A 123 7.77 -13.03 -3.17
N TYR A 124 7.02 -13.05 -2.06
CA TYR A 124 6.01 -14.09 -1.82
C TYR A 124 4.92 -14.11 -2.91
N TYR A 125 4.43 -12.93 -3.31
CA TYR A 125 3.42 -12.82 -4.37
C TYR A 125 3.97 -13.29 -5.72
N LEU A 126 5.20 -12.90 -6.07
CA LEU A 126 5.85 -13.32 -7.32
C LEU A 126 6.10 -14.83 -7.35
N GLN A 127 6.57 -15.43 -6.25
CA GLN A 127 6.76 -16.88 -6.17
C GLN A 127 5.46 -17.65 -6.42
N ARG A 128 4.33 -17.17 -5.90
CA ARG A 128 3.01 -17.80 -6.13
C ARG A 128 2.48 -17.58 -7.55
N ALA A 129 2.79 -16.44 -8.15
CA ALA A 129 2.42 -16.15 -9.54
C ALA A 129 3.31 -16.89 -10.55
N TRP A 130 4.52 -17.28 -10.15
CA TRP A 130 5.54 -17.85 -11.03
C TRP A 130 5.10 -19.05 -11.89
N PRO A 131 4.32 -20.03 -11.39
CA PRO A 131 3.82 -21.13 -12.22
C PRO A 131 2.93 -20.61 -13.36
N TYR A 132 2.00 -19.70 -13.04
CA TYR A 132 1.09 -19.12 -14.02
C TYR A 132 1.79 -18.23 -15.04
N LEU A 133 2.86 -17.53 -14.62
CA LEU A 133 3.66 -16.70 -15.53
C LEU A 133 4.48 -17.55 -16.51
N ARG A 134 4.92 -18.74 -16.10
CA ARG A 134 5.62 -19.69 -16.98
C ARG A 134 4.69 -20.32 -18.00
N ASP A 135 3.47 -20.66 -17.61
CA ASP A 135 2.51 -21.32 -18.50
C ASP A 135 1.87 -20.36 -19.52
N ALA A 136 1.99 -19.05 -19.30
CA ALA A 136 1.49 -18.00 -20.20
C ALA A 136 2.50 -17.54 -21.27
N ALA A 137 3.74 -18.02 -21.24
CA ALA A 137 4.82 -17.69 -22.17
C ALA A 137 5.03 -18.79 -23.21
#